data_AF-A0A2N3B302-F1
#
_entry.id   AF-A0A2N3B302-F1
#
_cell.length_a   1.000
_cell.length_b   1.000
_cell.length_c   1.000
_cell.angle_alpha   90.00
_cell.angle_beta   90.00
_cell.angle_gamma   90.00
#
_symmetry.space_group_name_H-M   'P 1'
#
loop_
_entity.id
_entity.type
_entity.pdbx_description
1 polymer ?
#
loop_
_entity_poly.entity_id
_entity_poly.type
_entity_poly.pdbx_seq_one_letter_code
_entity_poly.pdbx_strand_id
1 'polypeptide(L)'
;MGQAPDDNAIQRVLVLELVRVTEAAAIAAAQLIGRGDEKAADAAAVEAMRRAFDNLYMDGTVVIGEGERDEAPMLFIGEKVGIGKGPQIDIALDPLEGTTITAKAGPNALAVLAAAEKGCLLNAPDVYMDKLAVGPGYPEGIIDLAKSATENVMA
;
A
#
# COMPACT_ATOMS: atom_id res chain seq x y z
N MET A 1 0.77 -26.62 26.39
CA MET A 1 -0.41 -27.06 25.63
C MET A 1 -0.44 -26.21 24.37
N GLY A 2 -0.16 -26.81 23.20
CA GLY A 2 -0.24 -26.20 21.88
C GLY A 2 0.69 -25.02 21.60
N GLN A 3 1.91 -25.27 21.13
CA GLN A 3 2.56 -24.30 20.23
C GLN A 3 1.62 -24.11 19.04
N ALA A 4 1.21 -22.88 18.77
CA ALA A 4 0.59 -22.54 17.49
C ALA A 4 1.55 -22.99 16.38
N PRO A 5 1.05 -23.55 15.26
CA PRO A 5 1.93 -23.86 14.14
C PRO A 5 2.66 -22.56 13.73
N ASP A 6 3.95 -22.68 13.39
CA ASP A 6 4.78 -21.62 12.79
C ASP A 6 4.23 -21.24 11.40
N ASP A 7 3.01 -20.72 11.35
CA ASP A 7 2.27 -20.39 10.14
C ASP A 7 2.45 -18.90 9.83
N ASN A 8 3.68 -18.42 9.85
CA ASN A 8 4.00 -17.07 9.41
C ASN A 8 4.07 -17.10 7.88
N ALA A 9 2.93 -17.29 7.21
CA ALA A 9 2.81 -17.52 5.77
C ALA A 9 3.41 -16.36 4.95
N ILE A 10 3.38 -15.13 5.50
CA ILE A 10 4.24 -14.01 5.10
C ILE A 10 5.63 -14.22 5.72
N GLN A 11 6.32 -15.29 5.31
CA GLN A 11 7.65 -15.58 5.85
C GLN A 11 8.61 -14.43 5.56
N ARG A 12 9.66 -14.33 6.38
CA ARG A 12 10.80 -13.40 6.28
C ARG A 12 11.36 -13.19 4.86
N VAL A 13 11.17 -14.19 3.98
CA VAL A 13 11.59 -14.16 2.57
C VAL A 13 10.75 -13.16 1.75
N LEU A 14 9.43 -13.12 1.91
CA LEU A 14 8.58 -12.17 1.17
C LEU A 14 8.79 -10.72 1.63
N VAL A 15 9.17 -10.50 2.89
CA VAL A 15 9.38 -9.14 3.44
C VAL A 15 10.42 -8.37 2.63
N LEU A 16 11.59 -8.99 2.36
CA LEU A 16 12.65 -8.31 1.59
C LEU A 16 12.28 -8.15 0.11
N GLU A 17 11.51 -9.06 -0.45
CA GLU A 17 11.02 -8.93 -1.82
C GLU A 17 10.02 -7.79 -1.97
N LEU A 18 9.11 -7.61 -1.00
CA LEU A 18 8.14 -6.50 -0.99
C LEU A 18 8.83 -5.14 -0.80
N VAL A 19 9.96 -5.08 -0.08
CA VAL A 19 10.81 -3.87 -0.04
C VAL A 19 11.26 -3.50 -1.45
N ARG A 20 11.73 -4.47 -2.24
CA ARG A 20 12.17 -4.23 -3.63
C ARG A 20 11.04 -3.73 -4.53
N VAL A 21 9.81 -4.15 -4.26
CA VAL A 21 8.61 -3.66 -4.98
C VAL A 21 8.43 -2.16 -4.75
N THR A 22 8.50 -1.70 -3.49
CA THR A 22 8.41 -0.27 -3.18
C THR A 22 9.64 0.52 -3.66
N GLU A 23 10.85 -0.05 -3.59
CA GLU A 23 12.07 0.57 -4.13
C GLU A 23 11.97 0.80 -5.64
N ALA A 24 11.47 -0.19 -6.40
CA ALA A 24 11.31 -0.08 -7.84
C ALA A 24 10.37 1.08 -8.22
N ALA A 25 9.22 1.19 -7.56
CA ALA A 25 8.29 2.31 -7.76
C ALA A 25 8.92 3.65 -7.40
N ALA A 26 9.50 3.76 -6.20
CA ALA A 26 10.10 5.02 -5.73
C ALA A 26 11.24 5.50 -6.64
N ILE A 27 12.12 4.59 -7.09
CA ILE A 27 13.22 4.91 -8.01
C ILE A 27 12.69 5.38 -9.38
N ALA A 28 11.62 4.74 -9.90
CA ALA A 28 11.01 5.13 -11.16
C ALA A 28 10.36 6.53 -11.07
N ALA A 29 9.57 6.78 -10.02
CA ALA A 29 8.95 8.08 -9.74
C ALA A 29 10.01 9.18 -9.52
N ALA A 30 11.13 8.85 -8.86
CA ALA A 30 12.19 9.81 -8.56
C ALA A 30 12.80 10.46 -9.80
N GLN A 31 12.79 9.78 -10.96
CA GLN A 31 13.28 10.35 -12.23
C GLN A 31 12.43 11.53 -12.72
N LEU A 32 11.20 11.64 -12.23
CA LEU A 32 10.19 12.61 -12.67
C LEU A 32 9.91 13.70 -11.61
N ILE A 33 10.67 13.71 -10.52
CA ILE A 33 10.62 14.78 -9.50
C ILE A 33 10.83 16.15 -10.15
N GLY A 34 9.94 17.09 -9.84
CA GLY A 34 10.05 18.49 -10.28
C GLY A 34 9.79 18.73 -11.77
N ARG A 35 9.32 17.73 -12.52
CA ARG A 35 9.05 17.86 -13.96
C ARG A 35 7.66 18.39 -14.30
N GLY A 36 6.79 18.58 -13.31
CA GLY A 36 5.44 19.10 -13.49
C GLY A 36 4.45 18.13 -14.16
N ASP A 37 4.80 16.85 -14.29
CA ASP A 37 3.97 15.83 -14.92
C ASP A 37 3.57 14.73 -13.92
N GLU A 38 2.41 14.90 -13.31
CA GLU A 38 1.84 14.00 -12.31
C GLU A 38 1.55 12.62 -12.90
N LYS A 39 0.96 12.59 -14.09
CA LYS A 39 0.54 11.36 -14.78
C LYS A 39 1.73 10.51 -15.21
N ALA A 40 2.79 11.15 -15.70
CA ALA A 40 4.01 10.43 -16.05
C ALA A 40 4.70 9.86 -14.81
N ALA A 41 4.74 10.63 -13.70
CA ALA A 41 5.36 10.18 -12.46
C ALA A 41 4.65 8.95 -11.89
N ASP A 42 3.33 9.00 -11.89
CA ASP A 42 2.44 7.94 -11.44
C ASP A 42 2.56 6.68 -12.32
N ALA A 43 2.41 6.83 -13.65
CA ALA A 43 2.53 5.73 -14.59
C ALA A 43 3.89 5.01 -14.48
N ALA A 44 4.98 5.75 -14.27
CA ALA A 44 6.30 5.15 -14.08
C ALA A 44 6.38 4.32 -12.79
N ALA A 45 5.75 4.78 -11.70
CA ALA A 45 5.70 4.07 -10.44
C ALA A 45 4.83 2.80 -10.53
N VAL A 46 3.61 2.92 -11.07
CA VAL A 46 2.66 1.82 -11.30
C VAL A 46 3.32 0.71 -12.12
N GLU A 47 3.95 1.07 -13.25
CA GLU A 47 4.60 0.10 -14.13
C GLU A 47 5.78 -0.61 -13.46
N ALA A 48 6.63 0.13 -12.74
CA ALA A 48 7.78 -0.43 -12.05
C ALA A 48 7.35 -1.35 -10.89
N MET A 49 6.36 -0.93 -10.09
CA MET A 49 5.79 -1.73 -9.02
C MET A 49 5.17 -3.01 -9.58
N ARG A 50 4.34 -2.90 -10.63
CA ARG A 50 3.67 -4.05 -11.23
C ARG A 50 4.67 -5.09 -11.71
N ARG A 51 5.71 -4.69 -12.44
CA ARG A 51 6.75 -5.62 -12.91
C ARG A 51 7.52 -6.26 -11.77
N ALA A 52 7.76 -5.54 -10.68
CA ALA A 52 8.48 -6.08 -9.52
C ALA A 52 7.73 -7.27 -8.86
N PHE A 53 6.40 -7.34 -9.02
CA PHE A 53 5.63 -8.50 -8.56
C PHE A 53 5.78 -9.76 -9.41
N ASP A 54 6.12 -9.66 -10.70
CA ASP A 54 5.97 -10.78 -11.67
C ASP A 54 6.70 -12.06 -11.27
N ASN A 55 7.77 -11.95 -10.49
CA ASN A 55 8.63 -13.07 -10.13
C ASN A 55 8.49 -13.51 -8.66
N LEU A 56 7.58 -12.90 -7.90
CA LEU A 56 7.43 -13.21 -6.48
C LEU A 56 6.68 -14.53 -6.28
N TYR A 57 7.18 -15.37 -5.36
CA TYR A 57 6.54 -16.62 -4.94
C TYR A 57 5.34 -16.35 -4.02
N MET A 58 4.26 -15.83 -4.61
CA MET A 58 2.96 -15.60 -3.95
C MET A 58 1.78 -15.80 -4.92
N ASP A 59 0.60 -16.10 -4.37
CA ASP A 59 -0.71 -15.94 -5.02
C ASP A 59 -1.36 -14.65 -4.47
N GLY A 60 -0.89 -13.51 -4.99
CA GLY A 60 -1.31 -12.20 -4.53
C GLY A 60 -2.58 -11.73 -5.22
N THR A 61 -3.42 -11.02 -4.48
CA THR A 61 -4.60 -10.33 -5.01
C THR A 61 -4.57 -8.88 -4.59
N VAL A 62 -4.62 -7.94 -5.54
CA VAL A 62 -4.78 -6.52 -5.24
C VAL A 62 -6.20 -6.30 -4.72
N VAL A 63 -6.34 -5.80 -3.48
CA VAL A 63 -7.65 -5.48 -2.87
C VAL A 63 -7.85 -3.98 -2.66
N ILE A 64 -6.78 -3.20 -2.69
CA ILE A 64 -6.77 -1.74 -2.78
C ILE A 64 -5.65 -1.39 -3.78
N GLY A 65 -5.96 -0.63 -4.82
CA GLY A 65 -5.02 -0.26 -5.87
C GLY A 65 -5.47 0.96 -6.66
N GLU A 66 -5.03 1.07 -7.91
CA GLU A 66 -5.20 2.25 -8.78
C GLU A 66 -6.66 2.57 -9.19
N GLY A 67 -7.58 1.66 -8.88
CA GLY A 67 -9.00 1.79 -9.18
C GLY A 67 -9.63 0.49 -9.65
N GLU A 68 -10.85 0.60 -10.18
CA GLU A 68 -11.54 -0.53 -10.80
C GLU A 68 -10.89 -0.93 -12.12
N ARG A 69 -11.10 -2.18 -12.55
CA ARG A 69 -10.46 -2.72 -13.78
C ARG A 69 -10.73 -1.89 -15.05
N ASP A 70 -11.91 -1.27 -15.13
CA ASP A 70 -12.29 -0.46 -16.29
C ASP A 70 -11.62 0.92 -16.29
N GLU A 71 -11.05 1.32 -15.15
CA GLU A 71 -10.45 2.64 -14.91
C GLU A 71 -8.92 2.57 -14.84
N ALA A 72 -8.37 1.45 -14.38
CA ALA A 72 -6.93 1.22 -14.23
C ALA A 72 -6.43 0.01 -15.06
N PRO A 73 -5.46 0.19 -15.97
CA PRO A 73 -4.96 -0.90 -16.82
C PRO A 73 -4.02 -1.88 -16.07
N MET A 74 -3.46 -1.46 -14.95
CA MET A 74 -2.55 -2.22 -14.08
C MET A 74 -2.82 -1.85 -12.63
N LEU A 75 -2.51 -2.78 -11.73
CA LEU A 75 -2.72 -2.73 -10.29
C LEU A 75 -4.16 -2.37 -9.90
N PHE A 76 -5.13 -2.85 -10.68
CA PHE A 76 -6.55 -2.66 -10.42
C PHE A 76 -7.07 -3.61 -9.33
N ILE A 77 -8.20 -3.27 -8.72
CA ILE A 77 -8.85 -4.10 -7.70
C ILE A 77 -9.24 -5.48 -8.28
N GLY A 78 -8.73 -6.54 -7.66
CA GLY A 78 -8.89 -7.93 -8.08
C GLY A 78 -7.78 -8.45 -8.99
N GLU A 79 -6.78 -7.63 -9.36
CA GLU A 79 -5.65 -8.10 -10.15
C GLU A 79 -4.84 -9.17 -9.41
N LYS A 80 -4.41 -10.19 -10.16
CA LYS A 80 -3.48 -11.22 -9.68
C LYS A 80 -2.03 -10.81 -9.89
N VAL A 81 -1.25 -10.88 -8.82
CA VAL A 81 0.18 -10.51 -8.79
C VAL A 81 1.02 -11.63 -8.16
N GLY A 82 2.29 -11.72 -8.52
CA GLY A 82 3.14 -12.89 -8.23
C GLY A 82 2.99 -14.00 -9.26
N ILE A 83 3.73 -15.09 -9.07
CA ILE A 83 3.72 -16.24 -10.01
C ILE A 83 2.49 -17.16 -9.82
N GLY A 84 1.57 -16.82 -8.92
CA GLY A 84 0.38 -17.61 -8.60
C GLY A 84 0.67 -18.88 -7.81
N LYS A 85 1.82 -18.95 -7.13
CA LYS A 85 2.22 -20.06 -6.26
C LYS A 85 2.73 -19.51 -4.94
N GLY A 86 2.43 -20.21 -3.85
CA GLY A 86 2.84 -19.79 -2.51
C GLY A 86 1.65 -19.29 -1.68
N PRO A 87 1.91 -18.47 -0.65
CA PRO A 87 0.86 -17.99 0.24
C PRO A 87 -0.15 -17.11 -0.50
N GLN A 88 -1.41 -17.21 -0.09
CA GLN A 88 -2.48 -16.33 -0.54
C GLN A 88 -2.44 -15.03 0.27
N ILE A 89 -2.19 -13.94 -0.42
CA ILE A 89 -1.93 -12.64 0.21
C ILE A 89 -2.81 -11.59 -0.46
N ASP A 90 -3.49 -10.80 0.36
CA ASP A 90 -4.14 -9.59 -0.10
C ASP A 90 -3.14 -8.43 -0.05
N ILE A 91 -3.13 -7.64 -1.11
CA ILE A 91 -2.22 -6.52 -1.32
C ILE A 91 -3.03 -5.23 -1.39
N ALA A 92 -2.67 -4.28 -0.54
CA ALA A 92 -3.07 -2.88 -0.67
C ALA A 92 -1.84 -2.09 -1.07
N LEU A 93 -1.96 -1.23 -2.09
CA LEU A 93 -0.83 -0.50 -2.62
C LEU A 93 -1.22 0.93 -3.01
N ASP A 94 -0.20 1.77 -3.03
CA ASP A 94 -0.20 3.09 -3.61
C ASP A 94 1.20 3.29 -4.23
N PRO A 95 1.37 3.05 -5.54
CA PRO A 95 2.66 3.12 -6.21
C PRO A 95 3.30 4.50 -6.10
N LEU A 96 2.49 5.57 -6.08
CA LEU A 96 2.96 6.93 -5.88
C LEU A 96 1.96 7.77 -5.08
N GLU A 97 2.06 7.68 -3.75
CA GLU A 97 1.32 8.56 -2.88
C GLU A 97 1.92 9.98 -2.97
N GLY A 98 1.07 10.93 -3.36
CA GLY A 98 1.47 12.31 -3.64
C GLY A 98 2.08 12.53 -5.03
N THR A 99 1.37 12.16 -6.10
CA THR A 99 1.75 12.46 -7.50
C THR A 99 2.03 13.95 -7.74
N THR A 100 1.15 14.84 -7.27
CA THR A 100 1.35 16.31 -7.29
C THR A 100 2.59 16.76 -6.53
N ILE A 101 2.87 16.12 -5.38
CA ILE A 101 4.05 16.42 -4.56
C ILE A 101 5.31 16.08 -5.36
N THR A 102 5.35 14.89 -5.96
CA THR A 102 6.46 14.44 -6.81
C THR A 102 6.67 15.39 -7.99
N ALA A 103 5.62 15.68 -8.76
CA ALA A 103 5.69 16.56 -9.92
C ALA A 103 6.22 17.97 -9.58
N LYS A 104 5.96 18.46 -8.37
CA LYS A 104 6.36 19.79 -7.90
C LYS A 104 7.60 19.80 -7.01
N ALA A 105 8.29 18.67 -6.85
CA ALA A 105 9.43 18.51 -5.96
C ALA A 105 9.14 18.91 -4.49
N GLY A 106 7.93 18.61 -4.03
CA GLY A 106 7.55 18.75 -2.62
C GLY A 106 8.08 17.59 -1.76
N PRO A 107 8.11 17.77 -0.42
CA PRO A 107 8.47 16.71 0.50
C PRO A 107 7.32 15.72 0.71
N ASN A 108 7.64 14.51 1.17
CA ASN A 108 6.72 13.47 1.66
C ASN A 108 5.94 12.65 0.61
N ALA A 109 6.35 12.67 -0.67
CA ALA A 109 5.87 11.65 -1.61
C ALA A 109 6.49 10.28 -1.28
N LEU A 110 5.71 9.21 -1.44
CA LEU A 110 6.09 7.84 -1.01
C LEU A 110 5.57 6.79 -2.01
N ALA A 111 6.26 5.67 -2.10
CA ALA A 111 5.71 4.44 -2.68
C ALA A 111 5.35 3.50 -1.51
N VAL A 112 4.10 3.04 -1.43
CA VAL A 112 3.58 2.33 -0.27
C VAL A 112 2.91 1.03 -0.68
N LEU A 113 3.10 0.00 0.14
CA LEU A 113 2.42 -1.27 0.04
C LEU A 113 2.19 -1.86 1.43
N ALA A 114 1.03 -2.46 1.62
CA ALA A 114 0.68 -3.33 2.72
C ALA A 114 0.30 -4.72 2.18
N ALA A 115 0.70 -5.74 2.91
CA ALA A 115 0.39 -7.13 2.61
C ALA A 115 -0.17 -7.81 3.86
N ALA A 116 -1.24 -8.56 3.70
CA ALA A 116 -1.83 -9.34 4.78
C ALA A 116 -2.34 -10.69 4.26
N GLU A 117 -2.62 -11.61 5.17
CA GLU A 117 -3.38 -12.80 4.82
C GLU A 117 -4.72 -12.40 4.20
N LYS A 118 -5.22 -13.28 3.33
CA LYS A 118 -6.46 -13.04 2.60
C LYS A 118 -7.63 -12.72 3.55
N GLY A 119 -8.31 -11.60 3.30
CA GLY A 119 -9.45 -11.11 4.08
C GLY A 119 -9.08 -10.23 5.27
N CYS A 120 -7.80 -9.98 5.55
CA CYS A 120 -7.37 -9.14 6.67
C CYS A 120 -7.28 -7.65 6.34
N LEU A 121 -7.42 -7.26 5.08
CA LEU A 121 -7.52 -5.86 4.67
C LEU A 121 -8.99 -5.52 4.41
N LEU A 122 -9.45 -4.40 4.98
CA LEU A 122 -10.76 -3.85 4.68
C LEU A 122 -10.81 -3.50 3.19
N ASN A 123 -11.68 -4.14 2.43
CA ASN A 123 -11.97 -3.72 1.07
C ASN A 123 -12.76 -2.39 1.13
N ALA A 124 -12.03 -1.29 0.99
CA ALA A 124 -12.56 0.06 1.11
C ALA A 124 -12.95 0.57 -0.29
N PRO A 125 -14.17 1.13 -0.45
CA PRO A 125 -14.53 1.81 -1.68
C PRO A 125 -13.71 3.10 -1.83
N ASP A 126 -13.58 3.60 -3.06
CA ASP A 126 -12.92 4.88 -3.34
C ASP A 126 -13.80 6.08 -2.92
N VAL A 127 -13.75 6.39 -1.63
CA VAL A 127 -14.49 7.48 -0.98
C VAL A 127 -13.67 8.11 0.13
N TYR A 128 -14.10 9.28 0.59
CA TYR A 128 -13.52 9.92 1.78
C TYR A 128 -13.72 9.07 3.04
N MET A 129 -12.75 9.18 3.95
CA MET A 129 -12.77 8.53 5.26
C MET A 129 -12.27 9.50 6.33
N ASP A 130 -13.07 9.70 7.37
CA ASP A 130 -12.60 10.40 8.58
C ASP A 130 -11.59 9.50 9.31
N LYS A 131 -10.38 10.02 9.52
CA LYS A 131 -9.27 9.28 10.14
C LYS A 131 -8.81 10.02 11.39
N LEU A 132 -8.62 9.27 12.47
CA LEU A 132 -7.99 9.74 13.70
C LEU A 132 -7.00 8.67 14.15
N ALA A 133 -5.74 9.05 14.31
CA ALA A 133 -4.66 8.12 14.65
C ALA A 133 -3.77 8.73 15.73
N VAL A 134 -3.33 7.89 16.66
CA VAL A 134 -2.36 8.23 17.72
C VAL A 134 -1.28 7.16 17.78
N GLY A 135 -0.05 7.56 18.12
CA GLY A 135 1.06 6.63 18.28
C GLY A 135 0.91 5.70 19.49
N PRO A 136 1.85 4.75 19.67
CA PRO A 136 1.86 3.86 20.82
C PRO A 136 2.16 4.62 22.12
N GLY A 137 1.86 3.99 23.27
CA GLY A 137 2.19 4.50 24.61
C GLY A 137 1.04 5.22 25.33
N TYR A 138 -0.12 5.35 24.68
CA TYR A 138 -1.33 5.89 25.29
C TYR A 138 -2.32 4.77 25.67
N PRO A 139 -3.23 5.01 26.63
CA PRO A 139 -4.33 4.10 26.94
C PRO A 139 -5.20 3.78 25.71
N GLU A 140 -5.73 2.56 25.64
CA GLU A 140 -6.72 2.20 24.62
C GLU A 140 -7.97 3.10 24.73
N GLY A 141 -8.51 3.50 23.58
CA GLY A 141 -9.71 4.34 23.52
C GLY A 141 -9.50 5.81 23.92
N ILE A 142 -8.25 6.28 24.02
CA ILE A 142 -7.96 7.69 24.35
C ILE A 142 -8.56 8.67 23.34
N ILE A 143 -8.51 8.32 22.05
CA ILE A 143 -9.09 9.08 20.94
C ILE A 143 -10.39 8.44 20.42
N ASP A 144 -11.34 9.27 19.96
CA ASP A 144 -12.62 8.82 19.38
C ASP A 144 -13.10 9.84 18.32
N LEU A 145 -13.58 9.36 17.16
CA LEU A 145 -14.15 10.20 16.11
C LEU A 145 -15.45 10.91 16.52
N ALA A 146 -16.17 10.40 17.52
CA ALA A 146 -17.37 11.04 18.06
C ALA A 146 -17.06 12.22 19.00
N LYS A 147 -15.81 12.34 19.48
CA LYS A 147 -15.35 13.49 20.29
C LYS A 147 -14.98 14.66 19.38
N SER A 148 -15.08 15.87 19.91
CA SER A 148 -14.51 17.04 19.24
C SER A 148 -12.99 16.97 19.15
N ALA A 149 -12.40 17.72 18.22
CA ALA A 149 -10.94 17.80 18.08
C ALA A 149 -10.27 18.28 19.38
N THR A 150 -10.89 19.24 20.10
CA THR A 150 -10.37 19.75 21.38
C THR A 150 -10.37 18.67 22.46
N GLU A 151 -11.43 17.88 22.57
CA GLU A 151 -11.50 16.79 23.54
C GLU A 151 -10.45 15.71 23.26
N ASN A 152 -10.24 15.35 21.99
CA ASN A 152 -9.21 14.38 21.62
C ASN A 152 -7.79 14.87 21.91
N VAL A 153 -7.50 16.16 21.73
CA VAL A 153 -6.18 16.74 22.01
C VAL A 153 -5.90 16.87 23.52
N MET A 154 -6.94 17.04 24.33
CA MET A 154 -6.80 17.23 25.79
C MET A 154 -6.85 15.91 26.59
N ALA A 155 -7.22 14.80 25.95
CA ALA A 155 -7.29 13.47 26.57
C ALA A 155 -5.91 12.90 26.90
#